data_AF-A0A955AXH6-F1
#
_entry.id   AF-A0A955AXH6-F1
#
_cell.length_a   1.000
_cell.length_b   1.000
_cell.length_c   1.000
_cell.angle_alpha   90.00
_cell.angle_beta   90.00
_cell.angle_gamma   90.00
#
_symmetry.space_group_name_H-M   'P 1'
#
loop_
_entity.id
_entity.type
_entity.pdbx_description
1 polymer ?
#
loop_
_entity_poly.entity_id
_entity_poly.type
_entity_poly.pdbx_seq_one_letter_code
_entity_poly.pdbx_strand_id
1 'polypeptide(L)'
;MLLSAGLLAVLVVLLVPLPPMLLDMLLAFNLGASVLLLLITMSAKRPLDVSVFPSLLLLMTLYRLSLNVATTRLILLSGDAGKIVETFGGFVVGGN
;
A
#
# COMPACT_ATOMS: atom_id res chain seq x y z
N MET A 1 -0.26 20.00 12.10
CA MET A 1 -0.99 18.96 12.85
C MET A 1 -1.26 17.70 12.01
N LEU A 2 -1.79 17.81 10.79
CA LEU A 2 -2.03 16.65 9.91
C LEU A 2 -0.72 15.92 9.49
N LEU A 3 0.31 16.70 9.13
CA LEU A 3 1.65 16.17 8.78
C LEU A 3 2.35 15.44 9.95
N SER A 4 2.23 15.99 11.17
CA SER A 4 2.82 15.39 12.37
C SER A 4 2.08 14.11 12.80
N ALA A 5 0.76 14.05 12.58
CA ALA A 5 -0.03 12.83 12.80
C ALA A 5 0.33 11.72 11.81
N GLY A 6 0.57 12.06 10.53
CA GLY A 6 1.04 11.10 9.52
C GLY A 6 2.41 10.49 9.86
N LEU A 7 3.35 11.30 10.35
CA LEU A 7 4.67 10.82 10.76
C LEU A 7 4.60 9.91 11.99
N LEU A 8 3.79 10.27 12.99
CA LEU A 8 3.53 9.43 14.16
C LEU A 8 2.87 8.10 13.78
N ALA A 9 1.93 8.10 12.84
CA ALA A 9 1.30 6.88 12.34
C ALA A 9 2.33 5.95 11.67
N VAL A 10 3.25 6.49 10.85
CA VAL A 10 4.35 5.72 10.25
C VAL A 10 5.26 5.13 11.33
N LEU A 11 5.62 5.90 12.36
CA LEU A 11 6.44 5.40 13.49
C LEU A 11 5.72 4.32 14.31
N VAL A 12 4.41 4.46 14.53
CA VAL A 12 3.59 3.45 15.25
C VAL A 12 3.50 2.16 14.44
N VAL A 13 3.29 2.23 13.13
CA VAL A 13 3.35 1.05 12.24
C VAL A 13 4.74 0.40 12.22
N LEU A 14 5.79 1.20 12.43
CA LEU A 14 7.18 0.71 12.56
C LEU A 14 7.45 0.04 13.92
N LEU A 15 6.83 0.51 15.00
CA LEU A 15 7.01 -0.05 16.35
C LEU A 15 6.08 -1.24 16.62
N VAL A 16 4.84 -1.18 16.13
CA VAL A 16 3.80 -2.19 16.38
C VAL A 16 3.82 -3.23 15.26
N PRO A 17 4.13 -4.51 15.54
CA PRO A 17 3.99 -5.57 14.54
C PRO A 17 2.52 -5.72 14.15
N LEU A 18 2.22 -5.46 12.87
CA LEU A 18 0.91 -5.75 12.30
C LEU A 18 0.80 -7.27 12.11
N PRO A 19 -0.36 -7.89 12.40
CA PRO A 19 -0.56 -9.29 12.08
C PRO A 19 -0.60 -9.49 10.54
N PRO A 20 -0.07 -10.61 10.02
CA PRO A 20 0.02 -10.87 8.57
C PRO A 20 -1.34 -10.76 7.85
N MET A 21 -2.42 -11.21 8.50
CA MET A 21 -3.78 -11.15 7.96
C MET A 21 -4.27 -9.71 7.72
N LEU A 22 -3.89 -8.77 8.59
CA LEU A 22 -4.25 -7.36 8.43
C LEU A 22 -3.43 -6.74 7.31
N LEU A 23 -2.14 -7.06 7.23
CA LEU A 23 -1.26 -6.60 6.15
C LEU A 23 -1.76 -7.07 4.77
N ASP A 24 -2.19 -8.33 4.64
CA ASP A 24 -2.81 -8.86 3.43
C ASP A 24 -4.07 -8.04 3.04
N MET A 25 -4.95 -7.75 3.99
CA MET A 25 -6.17 -6.97 3.69
C MET A 25 -5.82 -5.56 3.18
N LEU A 26 -4.82 -4.91 3.78
CA LEU A 26 -4.38 -3.58 3.36
C LEU A 26 -3.68 -3.63 1.99
N LEU A 27 -2.90 -4.66 1.69
CA LEU A 27 -2.29 -4.88 0.38
C LEU A 27 -3.34 -5.13 -0.71
N ALA A 28 -4.35 -5.96 -0.43
CA ALA A 28 -5.47 -6.19 -1.34
C ALA A 28 -6.20 -4.88 -1.66
N PHE A 29 -6.47 -4.06 -0.64
CA PHE A 29 -7.05 -2.73 -0.83
C PHE A 29 -6.16 -1.81 -1.66
N ASN A 30 -4.84 -1.82 -1.45
CA ASN A 30 -3.89 -1.03 -2.22
C ASN A 30 -3.93 -1.38 -3.72
N LEU A 31 -3.91 -2.68 -4.03
CA LEU A 31 -4.01 -3.20 -5.39
C LEU A 31 -5.34 -2.80 -6.04
N GLY A 32 -6.46 -3.03 -5.35
CA GLY A 32 -7.79 -2.66 -5.83
C GLY A 32 -7.93 -1.16 -6.09
N ALA A 33 -7.49 -0.33 -5.14
CA ALA A 33 -7.52 1.13 -5.30
C ALA A 33 -6.61 1.62 -6.42
N SER A 34 -5.45 0.98 -6.63
CA SER A 34 -4.54 1.33 -7.74
C SER A 34 -5.16 1.03 -9.10
N VAL A 35 -5.81 -0.11 -9.25
CA VAL A 35 -6.56 -0.47 -10.48
C VAL A 35 -7.76 0.46 -10.67
N LEU A 36 -8.51 0.76 -9.62
CA LEU A 36 -9.62 1.70 -9.69
C LEU A 36 -9.17 3.09 -10.16
N LEU A 37 -8.05 3.58 -9.62
CA LEU A 37 -7.46 4.87 -10.01
C LEU A 37 -7.01 4.84 -11.48
N LEU A 38 -6.44 3.73 -11.96
CA LEU A 38 -6.12 3.54 -13.38
C LEU A 38 -7.37 3.63 -14.26
N LEU A 39 -8.45 2.93 -13.89
CA LEU A 39 -9.71 2.95 -14.64
C LEU A 39 -10.37 4.34 -14.67
N ILE A 40 -10.33 5.06 -13.54
CA ILE A 40 -10.80 6.44 -13.43
C ILE A 40 -9.98 7.34 -14.36
N THR A 41 -8.66 7.18 -14.37
CA THR A 41 -7.75 7.98 -15.22
C THR A 41 -7.98 7.70 -16.70
N MET A 42 -8.14 6.43 -17.09
CA MET A 42 -8.43 6.05 -18.48
C MET A 42 -9.81 6.52 -18.97
N SER A 43 -10.79 6.64 -18.06
CA SER A 43 -12.15 7.06 -18.38
C SER A 43 -12.38 8.57 -18.27
N ALA A 44 -11.42 9.33 -17.72
CA ALA A 44 -11.57 10.75 -17.47
C ALA A 44 -11.57 11.57 -18.78
N LYS A 45 -12.69 12.25 -19.07
CA LYS A 45 -12.88 13.11 -20.25
C LYS A 45 -12.73 14.62 -19.98
N ARG A 46 -12.61 15.06 -18.71
CA ARG A 46 -12.53 16.49 -18.34
C ARG A 46 -11.34 16.79 -17.40
N PRO A 47 -10.61 17.90 -17.62
CA PRO A 47 -9.48 18.31 -16.79
C PRO A 47 -9.84 18.84 -15.38
N LEU A 48 -11.12 18.99 -15.02
CA LEU A 48 -11.55 19.48 -13.70
C LEU A 48 -11.39 18.44 -12.56
N ASP A 49 -11.26 17.14 -12.85
CA ASP A 49 -10.90 16.10 -11.86
C ASP A 49 -9.40 16.08 -11.53
N VAL A 50 -8.60 16.79 -12.32
CA VAL A 50 -7.13 16.78 -12.27
C VAL A 50 -6.58 17.61 -11.11
N SER A 51 -7.42 18.37 -10.38
CA SER A 51 -7.00 19.02 -9.12
C SER A 51 -7.10 18.11 -7.89
N VAL A 52 -7.99 17.11 -7.90
CA VAL A 52 -8.08 16.11 -6.81
C VAL A 52 -7.10 14.96 -7.05
N PHE A 53 -6.79 14.71 -8.32
CA PHE A 53 -5.84 13.69 -8.76
C PHE A 53 -4.47 13.74 -8.07
N PRO A 54 -3.77 14.89 -7.95
CA PRO A 54 -2.43 14.97 -7.36
C PRO A 54 -2.46 14.67 -5.88
N SER A 55 -3.49 15.15 -5.16
CA SER A 55 -3.68 14.84 -3.74
C SER A 55 -3.99 13.36 -3.50
N LEU A 56 -4.82 12.73 -4.34
CA LEU A 56 -5.11 11.30 -4.25
C LEU A 56 -3.89 10.45 -4.58
N LEU A 57 -3.13 10.83 -5.61
CA LEU A 57 -1.85 10.20 -5.93
C LEU A 57 -0.86 10.31 -4.78
N LEU A 58 -0.75 11.48 -4.13
CA LEU A 58 0.11 11.69 -2.97
C LEU A 58 -0.30 10.76 -1.82
N LEU A 59 -1.60 10.71 -1.48
CA LEU A 59 -2.13 9.82 -0.44
C LEU A 59 -1.88 8.35 -0.76
N MET A 60 -2.17 7.90 -1.98
CA MET A 60 -1.91 6.53 -2.43
C MET A 60 -0.42 6.19 -2.38
N THR A 61 0.45 7.15 -2.67
CA THR A 61 1.89 6.96 -2.61
C THR A 61 2.39 6.85 -1.17
N LEU A 62 1.90 7.69 -0.26
CA LEU A 62 2.18 7.57 1.18
C LEU A 62 1.68 6.25 1.77
N TYR A 63 0.46 5.83 1.38
CA TYR A 63 -0.11 4.55 1.78
C TYR A 63 0.76 3.37 1.29
N ARG A 64 1.21 3.39 0.03
CA ARG A 64 2.17 2.42 -0.52
C ARG A 64 3.48 2.42 0.28
N LEU A 65 4.01 3.58 0.61
CA LEU A 65 5.27 3.71 1.36
C LEU A 65 5.14 3.08 2.76
N SER A 66 4.03 3.36 3.46
CA SER A 66 3.74 2.76 4.77
C SER A 66 3.60 1.24 4.70
N LEU A 67 2.92 0.72 3.69
CA LEU A 67 2.74 -0.73 3.54
C LEU A 67 4.05 -1.44 3.24
N ASN A 68 4.88 -0.89 2.35
CA ASN A 68 6.17 -1.49 2.03
C ASN A 68 7.11 -1.54 3.24
N VAL A 69 7.10 -0.51 4.10
CA VAL A 69 7.86 -0.51 5.36
C VAL A 69 7.32 -1.59 6.31
N ALA A 70 6.01 -1.70 6.47
CA ALA A 70 5.39 -2.72 7.32
C ALA A 70 5.69 -4.15 6.81
N THR A 71 5.54 -4.40 5.51
CA THR A 71 5.82 -5.67 4.86
C THR A 71 7.29 -6.06 5.02
N THR A 72 8.22 -5.13 4.75
CA THR A 72 9.67 -5.39 4.87
C THR A 72 10.04 -5.74 6.32
N ARG A 73 9.46 -5.03 7.29
CA ARG A 73 9.67 -5.34 8.70
C ARG A 73 9.15 -6.72 9.09
N LEU A 74 7.95 -7.09 8.63
CA LEU A 74 7.37 -8.42 8.89
C LEU A 74 8.20 -9.54 8.25
N ILE A 75 8.66 -9.36 7.01
CA ILE A 75 9.59 -10.28 6.33
C ILE A 75 10.85 -10.47 7.18
N LEU A 76 11.47 -9.39 7.64
CA LEU A 76 12.75 -9.44 8.36
C LEU A 76 12.63 -9.95 9.80
N LEU A 77 11.50 -9.71 10.48
CA LEU A 77 11.31 -10.12 11.89
C LEU A 77 10.68 -11.50 12.05
N SER A 78 9.73 -11.85 11.19
CA SER A 78 8.89 -13.04 11.35
C SER A 78 9.07 -14.05 10.22
N GLY A 79 9.67 -13.66 9.09
CA GLY A 79 9.77 -14.51 7.90
C GLY A 79 8.44 -14.74 7.18
N ASP A 80 7.33 -14.26 7.75
CA ASP A 80 5.97 -14.37 7.21
C ASP A 80 5.45 -12.97 6.89
N ALA A 81 5.22 -12.74 5.60
CA ALA A 81 4.78 -11.47 5.04
C ALA A 81 3.28 -11.46 4.70
N GLY A 82 2.54 -12.52 5.02
CA GLY A 82 1.17 -12.74 4.56
C GLY A 82 1.10 -13.48 3.24
N LYS A 83 -0.09 -14.04 2.98
CA LYS A 83 -0.36 -14.89 1.80
C LYS A 83 -0.29 -14.14 0.50
N ILE A 84 -0.68 -12.86 0.46
CA ILE A 84 -0.65 -12.10 -0.79
C ILE A 84 0.79 -11.92 -1.23
N VAL A 85 1.69 -11.53 -0.30
CA VAL A 85 3.11 -11.34 -0.62
C VAL A 85 3.76 -12.66 -1.04
N GLU A 86 3.46 -13.76 -0.35
CA GLU A 86 3.99 -15.09 -0.69
C GLU A 86 3.49 -15.58 -2.06
N THR A 87 2.20 -15.42 -2.34
CA THR A 87 1.59 -15.82 -3.62
C THR A 87 2.12 -14.98 -4.77
N PHE A 88 2.23 -13.65 -4.59
CA PHE A 88 2.82 -12.77 -5.61
C PHE A 88 4.32 -13.05 -5.79
N GLY A 89 5.05 -13.38 -4.72
CA GLY A 89 6.45 -13.80 -4.78
C GLY A 89 6.63 -15.05 -5.64
N GLY A 90 5.86 -16.10 -5.38
CA GLY A 90 5.88 -17.33 -6.17
C GLY A 90 5.47 -17.14 -7.63
N PHE A 91 4.53 -16.22 -7.89
CA PHE A 91 4.08 -15.90 -9.24
C PHE A 91 5.11 -15.10 -10.05
N VAL A 92 5.71 -14.05 -9.45
CA VAL A 92 6.61 -13.11 -10.15
C VAL A 92 8.01 -13.68 -10.32
N VAL A 93 8.53 -14.41 -9.32
CA VAL A 93 9.88 -14.97 -9.38
C VAL A 93 9.94 -16.19 -10.32
N GLY A 94 8.79 -16.64 -10.84
CA GLY A 94 8.71 -17.78 -11.74
C GLY A 94 9.16 -19.03 -11.00
N GLY A 95 8.29 -19.58 -10.15
CA GLY A 95 8.62 -20.75 -9.35
C GLY A 95 9.01 -21.96 -10.21
N ASN A 96 10.31 -22.21 -10.32
CA ASN A 96 10.95 -23.45 -9.87
C ASN A 96 12.30 -23.17 -9.22
#